data_AF-A0A957UGR2-F1
#
_entry.id   AF-A0A957UGR2-F1
#
_cell.length_a   1.000
_cell.length_b   1.000
_cell.length_c   1.000
_cell.angle_alpha   90.00
_cell.angle_beta   90.00
_cell.angle_gamma   90.00
#
_symmetry.space_group_name_H-M   'P 1'
#
loop_
_entity.id
_entity.type
_entity.pdbx_description
1 polymer ?
#
loop_
_entity_poly.entity_id
_entity_poly.type
_entity_poly.pdbx_seq_one_letter_code
_entity_poly.pdbx_strand_id
1 'polypeptide(L)'
;MSKKLNHRFNRRQFLQWTGGASAVAFLAACAPAAAPTGGSEEGTTTEASSSTESASGGGTMIWVGHQEVSGLSPNDAGPTVQWAMISNIHDPMLLLDENYELIPTLAESYEATPDG
;
A
#
# COMPACT_ATOMS: atom_id res chain seq x y z
N MET A 1 1.85 51.29 29.99
CA MET A 1 2.52 50.15 30.66
C MET A 1 1.69 48.90 30.39
N SER A 2 1.95 48.19 29.28
CA SER A 2 1.19 46.98 28.93
C SER A 2 2.15 45.84 28.56
N LYS A 3 1.88 44.69 29.17
CA LYS A 3 2.79 43.57 29.40
C LYS A 3 3.19 42.86 28.10
N LYS A 4 4.48 42.60 27.92
CA LYS A 4 4.99 41.62 26.93
C LYS A 4 4.35 40.26 27.24
N LEU A 5 3.55 39.74 26.32
CA LEU A 5 3.01 38.39 26.41
C LEU A 5 4.08 37.42 25.91
N ASN A 6 4.79 36.79 26.84
CA ASN A 6 5.81 35.79 26.53
C ASN A 6 5.17 34.56 25.86
N HIS A 7 5.36 34.41 24.55
CA HIS A 7 4.90 33.24 23.81
C HIS A 7 5.87 32.06 24.03
N ARG A 8 5.65 31.29 25.10
CA ARG A 8 6.31 29.99 25.31
C ARG A 8 5.28 28.88 25.50
N PHE A 9 4.45 28.64 24.49
CA PHE A 9 3.69 27.39 24.41
C PHE A 9 4.56 26.34 23.71
N ASN A 10 4.84 25.24 24.43
CA ASN A 10 5.63 24.13 23.91
C ASN A 10 4.72 23.17 23.13
N ARG A 11 5.12 22.76 21.92
CA ARG A 11 4.38 21.85 21.02
C ARG A 11 3.92 20.57 21.74
N ARG A 12 4.71 20.09 22.72
CA ARG A 12 4.37 18.93 23.56
C ARG A 12 3.13 19.14 24.45
N GLN A 13 2.91 20.35 24.97
CA GLN A 13 1.72 20.62 25.78
C GLN A 13 0.46 20.78 24.92
N PHE A 14 0.61 21.29 23.69
CA PHE A 14 -0.49 21.37 22.74
C PHE A 14 -0.99 19.97 22.35
N LEU A 15 -0.09 19.03 22.07
CA LEU A 15 -0.44 17.65 21.71
C LEU A 15 -1.11 16.87 22.85
N GLN A 16 -0.72 17.12 24.11
CA GLN A 16 -1.37 16.48 25.27
C GLN A 16 -2.79 16.98 25.48
N TRP A 17 -3.09 18.24 25.13
CA TRP A 17 -4.42 18.81 25.31
C TRP A 17 -5.39 18.38 24.21
N THR A 18 -4.90 18.17 22.98
CA THR A 18 -5.75 17.76 21.85
C THR A 18 -5.86 16.24 21.68
N GLY A 19 -4.88 15.45 22.14
CA GLY A 19 -4.87 14.00 21.97
C GLY A 19 -5.73 13.18 22.95
N GLY A 20 -6.31 13.81 23.99
CA GLY A 20 -7.03 13.10 25.06
C GLY A 20 -8.52 12.85 24.84
N ALA A 21 -9.13 13.32 23.75
CA ALA A 21 -10.59 13.47 23.67
C ALA A 21 -11.34 12.60 22.64
N SER A 22 -10.70 11.64 21.97
CA SER A 22 -11.37 10.88 20.89
C SER A 22 -11.07 9.38 20.93
N ALA A 23 -11.62 8.65 21.89
CA ALA A 23 -11.44 7.19 21.98
C ALA A 23 -12.68 6.37 22.40
N VAL A 24 -13.92 6.88 22.29
CA VAL A 24 -15.11 6.14 22.81
C VAL A 24 -16.33 6.10 21.86
N ALA A 25 -16.14 6.17 20.53
CA ALA A 25 -17.28 6.18 19.60
C ALA A 25 -17.22 5.16 18.46
N PHE A 26 -16.46 4.07 18.57
CA PHE A 26 -16.45 3.00 17.55
C PHE A 26 -16.60 1.60 18.18
N LEU A 27 -17.74 1.35 18.83
CA LEU A 27 -18.04 0.05 19.45
C LEU A 27 -19.50 -0.40 19.22
N ALA A 28 -20.04 -0.15 18.03
CA ALA A 28 -21.42 -0.53 17.69
C ALA A 28 -21.58 -1.19 16.30
N ALA A 29 -20.56 -1.89 15.79
CA ALA A 29 -20.63 -2.50 14.45
C ALA A 29 -20.36 -4.02 14.40
N CYS A 30 -20.34 -4.73 15.53
CA CYS A 30 -20.22 -6.19 15.50
C CYS A 30 -21.45 -6.84 16.15
N ALA A 31 -22.54 -6.89 15.39
CA ALA A 31 -23.66 -7.80 15.62
C ALA A 31 -23.79 -8.69 14.37
N PRO A 32 -23.56 -10.01 14.45
CA PRO A 32 -23.87 -10.90 13.34
C PRO A 32 -25.39 -11.07 13.24
N ALA A 33 -25.99 -10.55 12.16
CA ALA A 33 -27.37 -10.82 11.83
C ALA A 33 -27.51 -12.29 11.39
N ALA A 34 -28.47 -12.99 12.01
CA ALA A 34 -28.87 -14.33 11.63
C ALA A 34 -29.32 -14.38 10.16
N ALA A 35 -28.94 -15.44 9.46
CA ALA A 35 -29.36 -15.70 8.08
C ALA A 35 -30.87 -15.97 7.98
N PRO A 36 -31.55 -15.40 6.97
CA PRO A 36 -32.65 -16.09 6.32
C PRO A 36 -32.31 -16.44 4.88
N THR A 37 -32.71 -17.66 4.55
CA THR A 37 -32.81 -18.27 3.22
C THR A 37 -33.71 -17.47 2.27
N GLY A 38 -33.26 -17.33 1.02
CA GLY A 38 -34.11 -17.34 -0.18
C GLY A 38 -34.77 -16.01 -0.59
N GLY A 39 -34.40 -15.52 -1.78
CA GLY A 39 -35.12 -14.46 -2.47
C GLY A 39 -34.27 -13.81 -3.54
N SER A 40 -34.59 -14.07 -4.81
CA SER A 40 -33.97 -13.49 -5.99
C SER A 40 -34.15 -11.97 -5.98
N GLU A 41 -33.06 -11.20 -5.91
CA GLU A 41 -33.09 -9.77 -6.22
C GLU A 41 -31.87 -9.38 -7.06
N GLU A 42 -32.22 -8.68 -8.13
CA GLU A 42 -31.39 -8.01 -9.12
C GLU A 42 -30.26 -7.24 -8.43
N GLY A 43 -29.08 -7.86 -8.44
CA GLY A 43 -27.85 -7.26 -7.95
C GLY A 43 -27.46 -6.11 -8.87
N THR A 44 -27.93 -4.93 -8.53
CA THR A 44 -27.31 -3.64 -8.87
C THR A 44 -25.81 -3.86 -8.92
N THR A 45 -25.21 -3.76 -10.10
CA THR A 45 -23.77 -3.63 -10.23
C THR A 45 -23.40 -2.35 -9.51
N THR A 46 -23.06 -2.46 -8.23
CA THR A 46 -22.24 -1.46 -7.56
C THR A 46 -20.94 -1.47 -8.33
N GLU A 47 -20.89 -0.63 -9.36
CA GLU A 47 -19.67 -0.11 -9.93
C GLU A 47 -18.91 0.42 -8.71
N ALA A 48 -17.95 -0.37 -8.24
CA ALA A 48 -17.01 0.08 -7.24
C ALA A 48 -16.38 1.31 -7.89
N SER A 49 -16.81 2.48 -7.46
CA SER A 49 -16.13 3.72 -7.79
C SER A 49 -14.72 3.50 -7.29
N SER A 50 -13.83 3.11 -8.20
CA SER A 50 -12.40 3.22 -7.99
C SER A 50 -12.22 4.71 -7.72
N SER A 51 -12.10 5.06 -6.45
CA SER A 51 -11.61 6.36 -6.07
C SER A 51 -10.22 6.42 -6.68
N THR A 52 -10.13 7.01 -7.87
CA THR A 52 -8.90 7.51 -8.44
C THR A 52 -8.48 8.61 -7.49
N GLU A 53 -7.91 8.24 -6.34
CA GLU A 53 -7.03 9.14 -5.61
C GLU A 53 -5.99 9.54 -6.65
N SER A 54 -6.12 10.75 -7.18
CA SER A 54 -5.10 11.34 -8.04
C SER A 54 -3.80 11.21 -7.27
N ALA A 55 -2.97 10.25 -7.68
CA ALA A 55 -1.69 9.99 -7.04
C ALA A 55 -0.99 11.33 -6.89
N SER A 56 -0.66 11.71 -5.66
CA SER A 56 0.09 12.93 -5.40
C SER A 56 1.35 12.84 -6.25
N GLY A 57 1.43 13.68 -7.28
CA GLY A 57 2.44 13.55 -8.32
C GLY A 57 3.83 13.71 -7.72
N GLY A 58 4.63 12.65 -7.82
CA GLY A 58 6.02 12.64 -7.36
C GLY A 58 6.18 12.57 -5.83
N GLY A 59 7.32 12.04 -5.41
CA GLY A 59 7.69 11.91 -4.01
C GLY A 59 9.03 11.19 -3.86
N THR A 60 9.61 11.24 -2.68
CA THR A 60 10.79 10.43 -2.35
C THR A 60 10.39 9.38 -1.33
N MET A 61 10.51 8.11 -1.72
CA MET A 61 10.35 6.99 -0.81
C MET A 61 11.73 6.57 -0.28
N ILE A 62 11.87 6.47 1.04
CA ILE A 62 13.08 5.98 1.69
C ILE A 62 12.76 4.63 2.33
N TRP A 63 13.48 3.59 1.92
CA TRP A 63 13.30 2.23 2.44
C TRP A 63 14.59 1.73 3.09
N VAL A 64 14.45 0.82 4.06
CA VAL A 64 15.59 0.24 4.80
C VAL A 64 15.62 -1.27 4.56
N GLY A 65 16.73 -1.76 4.02
CA GLY A 65 16.99 -3.19 3.89
C GLY A 65 17.61 -3.79 5.16
N HIS A 66 17.30 -5.05 5.44
CA HIS A 66 17.86 -5.79 6.58
C HIS A 66 19.32 -6.24 6.33
N GLN A 67 19.76 -6.32 5.07
CA GLN A 67 21.10 -6.79 4.69
C GLN A 67 21.72 -5.90 3.61
N GLU A 68 23.03 -5.99 3.46
CA GLU A 68 23.79 -5.32 2.39
C GLU A 68 23.51 -5.96 1.03
N VAL A 69 23.63 -5.17 -0.04
CA VAL A 69 23.53 -5.60 -1.43
C VAL A 69 24.94 -5.84 -1.98
N SER A 70 25.27 -7.10 -2.32
CA SER A 70 26.60 -7.47 -2.81
C SER A 70 26.82 -7.21 -4.30
N GLY A 71 25.74 -7.05 -5.07
CA GLY A 71 25.77 -6.85 -6.52
C GLY A 71 24.41 -6.45 -7.08
N LEU A 72 24.37 -6.03 -8.34
CA LEU A 72 23.17 -5.56 -9.05
C LEU A 72 23.00 -6.23 -10.43
N SER A 73 23.77 -7.28 -10.70
CA SER A 73 23.52 -8.10 -11.89
C SER A 73 22.24 -8.91 -11.67
N PRO A 74 21.37 -9.06 -12.67
CA PRO A 74 20.18 -9.90 -12.56
C PRO A 74 20.52 -11.39 -12.31
N ASN A 75 21.75 -11.80 -12.60
CA ASN A 75 22.24 -13.16 -12.31
C ASN A 75 22.82 -13.31 -10.90
N ASP A 76 22.93 -12.23 -10.13
CA ASP A 76 23.47 -12.29 -8.77
C ASP A 76 22.44 -12.95 -7.84
N ALA A 77 22.88 -13.98 -7.13
CA ALA A 77 22.11 -14.60 -6.07
C ALA A 77 22.45 -13.94 -4.72
N GLY A 78 21.43 -13.55 -3.97
CA GLY A 78 21.62 -12.83 -2.70
C GLY A 78 20.32 -12.68 -1.91
N PRO A 79 20.30 -11.79 -0.91
CA PRO A 79 19.12 -11.60 -0.07
C PRO A 79 17.96 -10.93 -0.82
N THR A 80 16.73 -11.10 -0.32
CA THR A 80 15.53 -10.51 -0.95
C THR A 80 15.61 -8.99 -1.11
N VAL A 81 16.33 -8.29 -0.22
CA VAL A 81 16.55 -6.85 -0.32
C VAL A 81 17.39 -6.45 -1.54
N GLN A 82 18.28 -7.34 -2.02
CA GLN A 82 19.01 -7.16 -3.27
C GLN A 82 18.07 -7.32 -4.47
N TRP A 83 17.14 -8.30 -4.42
CA TRP A 83 16.14 -8.47 -5.48
C TRP A 83 15.28 -7.23 -5.68
N ALA A 84 14.86 -6.57 -4.58
CA ALA A 84 14.10 -5.32 -4.66
C ALA A 84 14.85 -4.21 -5.43
N MET A 85 16.18 -4.13 -5.32
CA MET A 85 16.96 -3.17 -6.10
C MET A 85 17.08 -3.61 -7.58
N ILE A 86 17.37 -4.90 -7.82
CA ILE A 86 17.49 -5.46 -9.16
C ILE A 86 16.20 -5.28 -9.96
N SER A 87 15.04 -5.59 -9.38
CA SER A 87 13.75 -5.49 -10.06
C SER A 87 13.27 -4.06 -10.31
N ASN A 88 13.88 -3.07 -9.66
CA ASN A 88 13.60 -1.64 -9.92
C ASN A 88 14.54 -1.05 -10.98
N ILE A 89 15.58 -1.77 -11.40
CA ILE A 89 16.58 -1.32 -12.39
C ILE A 89 16.48 -2.14 -13.69
N HIS A 90 16.05 -3.40 -13.60
CA HIS A 90 15.94 -4.33 -14.72
C HIS A 90 14.51 -4.85 -14.87
N ASP A 91 14.01 -4.85 -16.10
CA ASP A 91 12.69 -5.39 -16.44
C ASP A 91 12.81 -6.84 -16.96
N PRO A 92 11.92 -7.76 -16.53
CA PRO A 92 11.88 -9.12 -17.07
C PRO A 92 11.09 -9.18 -18.39
N MET A 93 11.08 -10.35 -19.03
CA MET A 93 10.17 -10.61 -20.18
C MET A 93 8.71 -10.63 -19.74
N LEU A 94 8.44 -11.36 -18.66
CA LEU A 94 7.15 -11.46 -17.99
C LEU A 94 7.35 -11.10 -16.51
N LEU A 95 6.46 -10.31 -15.95
CA LEU A 95 6.43 -9.94 -14.55
C LEU A 95 5.30 -10.69 -13.84
N LEU A 96 5.53 -11.08 -12.60
CA LEU A 96 4.48 -11.57 -11.72
C LEU A 96 3.93 -10.38 -10.93
N ASP A 97 2.64 -10.10 -11.09
CA ASP A 97 1.98 -8.98 -10.41
C ASP A 97 1.58 -9.31 -8.95
N GLU A 98 0.93 -8.35 -8.29
CA GLU A 98 0.43 -8.52 -6.91
C GLU A 98 -0.69 -9.56 -6.79
N ASN A 99 -1.33 -9.92 -7.91
CA ASN A 99 -2.38 -10.92 -8.02
C ASN A 99 -1.85 -12.31 -8.39
N TYR A 100 -0.53 -12.48 -8.50
CA TYR A 100 0.14 -13.71 -8.94
C TYR A 100 -0.19 -14.10 -10.39
N GLU A 101 -0.48 -13.11 -11.24
CA GLU A 101 -0.68 -13.29 -12.68
C GLU A 101 0.61 -12.91 -13.44
N LEU A 102 0.92 -13.68 -14.48
CA LEU A 102 2.06 -13.37 -15.37
C LEU A 102 1.63 -12.34 -16.41
N ILE A 103 2.17 -11.13 -16.28
CA ILE A 103 1.91 -10.01 -17.18
C ILE A 103 3.12 -9.79 -18.10
N PRO A 104 2.92 -9.60 -19.42
CA PRO A 104 3.99 -9.20 -20.32
C PRO A 104 4.55 -7.81 -19.97
N THR A 105 5.87 -7.73 -19.82
CA THR A 105 6.59 -6.46 -19.60
C THR A 105 7.41 -6.10 -20.84
N LEU A 106 8.55 -6.76 -21.06
CA LEU A 106 9.35 -6.56 -22.28
C LEU A 106 8.87 -7.44 -23.43
N ALA A 107 8.19 -8.55 -23.14
CA ALA A 107 7.56 -9.38 -24.16
C ALA A 107 6.26 -8.74 -24.64
N GLU A 108 5.97 -8.81 -25.93
CA GLU A 108 4.67 -8.38 -26.48
C GLU A 108 3.58 -9.44 -26.25
N SER A 109 3.96 -10.72 -26.28
CA SER A 109 3.09 -11.87 -26.04
C SER A 109 3.92 -13.09 -25.64
N TYR A 110 3.27 -14.11 -25.08
CA TYR A 110 3.87 -15.42 -24.83
C TYR A 110 2.89 -16.53 -25.21
N GLU A 111 3.44 -17.65 -25.70
CA GLU A 111 2.70 -18.88 -25.97
C GLU A 111 3.45 -20.03 -25.31
N ALA A 112 2.77 -20.81 -24.48
CA ALA A 112 3.32 -22.00 -23.85
C ALA A 112 2.83 -23.24 -24.58
N THR A 113 3.76 -24.14 -24.90
CA THR A 113 3.41 -25.44 -25.52
C THR A 113 2.76 -26.34 -24.45
N PRO A 114 1.85 -27.26 -24.81
CA PRO A 114 1.20 -28.14 -23.81
C PRO A 114 2.16 -29.02 -23.00
N ASP A 115 3.35 -29.28 -23.55
CA ASP A 115 4.37 -30.14 -22.93
C ASP A 115 5.32 -29.38 -21.98
N GLY A 116 5.19 -28.05 -21.88
CA GLY A 116 6.14 -27.18 -21.19
C GLY A 116 7.46 -27.02 -21.94
#